data_AF-A0A956KGN6-F1
#
_entry.id   AF-A0A956KGN6-F1
#
_cell.length_a   1.000
_cell.length_b   1.000
_cell.length_c   1.000
_cell.angle_alpha   90.00
_cell.angle_beta   90.00
_cell.angle_gamma   90.00
#
_symmetry.space_group_name_H-M   'P 1'
#
loop_
_entity.id
_entity.type
_entity.pdbx_description
1 polymer ?
#
loop_
_entity_poly.entity_id
_entity_poly.type
_entity_poly.pdbx_seq_one_letter_code
_entity_poly.pdbx_strand_id
1 'polypeptide(L)'
;MTHDPSQHPLAEALARLRQAPVIRITVDERLSGDIVRLLVAPLAPGVSRFTDAAGDWARELELEVTSRDYAALLELGPEEQRVVAWPELIEGHVYFVGAFAAEGDFLSPSGFHVDEDARRAMRVDHLPVVRAPAEQVYEALLRQGGERS
;
A
#
# COMPACT_ATOMS: atom_id res chain seq x y z
N MET A 1 -11.25 -36.20 -8.33
CA MET A 1 -10.32 -35.14 -8.77
C MET A 1 -10.10 -34.23 -7.58
N THR A 2 -8.96 -34.38 -6.91
CA THR A 2 -8.55 -33.53 -5.79
C THR A 2 -8.12 -32.18 -6.35
N HIS A 3 -8.90 -31.12 -6.12
CA HIS A 3 -8.44 -29.77 -6.38
C HIS A 3 -7.26 -29.49 -5.47
N ASP A 4 -6.09 -29.22 -6.06
CA ASP A 4 -4.92 -28.76 -5.36
C ASP A 4 -5.16 -27.29 -4.94
N PRO A 5 -5.29 -26.99 -3.64
CA PRO A 5 -5.54 -25.63 -3.17
C PRO A 5 -4.37 -24.66 -3.48
N SER A 6 -3.21 -25.18 -3.89
CA SER A 6 -2.07 -24.37 -4.34
C SER A 6 -2.25 -23.74 -5.73
N GLN A 7 -3.29 -24.10 -6.48
CA GLN A 7 -3.62 -23.50 -7.78
C GLN A 7 -4.66 -22.36 -7.70
N HIS A 8 -5.01 -21.91 -6.48
CA HIS A 8 -5.93 -20.79 -6.35
C HIS A 8 -5.20 -19.46 -6.64
N PRO A 9 -5.66 -18.63 -7.59
CA PRO A 9 -4.99 -17.37 -7.95
C PRO A 9 -4.70 -16.44 -6.76
N LEU A 10 -5.56 -16.50 -5.73
CA LEU A 10 -5.35 -15.79 -4.47
C LEU A 10 -4.16 -16.32 -3.66
N ALA A 11 -3.92 -17.63 -3.61
CA ALA A 11 -2.81 -18.20 -2.85
C ALA A 11 -1.45 -17.79 -3.45
N GLU A 12 -1.35 -17.80 -4.78
CA GLU A 12 -0.16 -17.33 -5.50
C GLU A 12 0.05 -15.82 -5.32
N ALA A 13 -1.03 -15.04 -5.40
CA ALA A 13 -1.00 -13.60 -5.15
C ALA A 13 -0.54 -13.26 -3.73
N LEU A 14 -1.08 -13.94 -2.71
CA LEU A 14 -0.66 -13.81 -1.32
C LEU A 14 0.82 -14.24 -1.16
N ALA A 15 1.25 -15.33 -1.79
CA ALA A 15 2.65 -15.75 -1.74
C ALA A 15 3.60 -14.68 -2.29
N ARG A 16 3.21 -13.96 -3.35
CA ARG A 16 3.99 -12.81 -3.86
C ARG A 16 4.05 -11.65 -2.87
N LEU A 17 2.95 -11.32 -2.20
CA LEU A 17 2.95 -10.29 -1.15
C LEU A 17 3.98 -10.62 -0.06
N ARG A 18 4.04 -11.88 0.37
CA ARG A 18 4.97 -12.35 1.41
C ARG A 18 6.44 -12.28 1.04
N GLN A 19 6.74 -12.33 -0.26
CA GLN A 19 8.12 -12.25 -0.75
C GLN A 19 8.59 -10.81 -0.94
N ALA A 20 7.67 -9.85 -0.97
CA ALA A 20 8.02 -8.46 -1.18
C ALA A 20 8.62 -7.86 0.09
N PRO A 21 9.72 -7.08 -0.02
CA PRO A 21 10.30 -6.41 1.13
C PRO A 21 9.36 -5.35 1.70
N VAL A 22 8.54 -4.74 0.85
CA VAL A 22 7.56 -3.70 1.21
C VAL A 22 6.25 -3.97 0.48
N ILE A 23 5.14 -3.77 1.16
CA ILE A 23 3.80 -3.73 0.59
C ILE A 23 3.19 -2.36 0.81
N ARG A 24 2.43 -1.90 -0.18
CA ARG A 24 1.52 -0.76 -0.11
C ARG A 24 0.12 -1.28 0.17
N ILE A 25 -0.55 -0.67 1.14
CA ILE A 25 -1.93 -0.97 1.50
C ILE A 25 -2.72 0.31 1.32
N THR A 26 -3.70 0.30 0.43
CA THR A 26 -4.69 1.37 0.27
C THR A 26 -6.02 0.89 0.82
N VAL A 27 -6.61 1.67 1.72
CA VAL A 27 -7.98 1.43 2.18
C VAL A 27 -8.92 1.96 1.12
N ASP A 28 -9.62 1.05 0.44
CA ASP A 28 -10.52 1.42 -0.65
C ASP A 28 -11.92 1.75 -0.12
N GLU A 29 -12.64 0.79 0.47
CA GLU A 29 -13.94 1.08 1.08
C GLU A 29 -14.24 0.19 2.29
N ARG A 30 -15.07 0.72 3.22
CA ARG A 30 -15.64 -0.06 4.32
C ARG A 30 -17.00 -0.61 3.90
N LEU A 31 -17.02 -1.89 3.53
CA LEU A 31 -18.23 -2.59 3.06
C LEU A 31 -19.26 -2.81 4.18
N SER A 32 -18.79 -3.06 5.41
CA SER A 32 -19.64 -3.20 6.59
C SER A 32 -18.88 -2.87 7.87
N GLY A 33 -19.53 -2.98 9.03
CA GLY A 33 -18.88 -2.75 10.33
C GLY A 33 -17.64 -3.63 10.57
N ASP A 34 -17.61 -4.84 9.98
CA ASP A 34 -16.53 -5.81 10.18
C ASP A 34 -15.80 -6.20 8.88
N ILE A 35 -16.12 -5.58 7.74
CA ILE A 35 -15.49 -5.89 6.45
C ILE A 35 -14.96 -4.61 5.82
N VAL A 36 -13.68 -4.63 5.43
CA VAL A 36 -13.00 -3.57 4.69
C VAL A 36 -12.40 -4.17 3.42
N ARG A 37 -12.53 -3.47 2.30
CA ARG A 37 -11.82 -3.77 1.06
C ARG A 37 -10.52 -2.99 1.03
N LEU A 38 -9.42 -3.71 0.78
CA LEU A 38 -8.07 -3.19 0.66
C LEU A 38 -7.53 -3.44 -0.74
N LEU A 39 -6.77 -2.49 -1.27
CA LEU A 39 -5.90 -2.70 -2.42
C LEU A 39 -4.49 -2.85 -1.91
N VAL A 40 -3.87 -4.00 -2.16
CA VAL A 40 -2.53 -4.32 -1.68
C VAL A 40 -1.59 -4.53 -2.85
N ALA A 41 -0.48 -3.82 -2.88
CA ALA A 41 0.51 -3.90 -3.94
C ALA A 41 1.89 -4.23 -3.34
N PRO A 42 2.56 -5.31 -3.77
CA PRO A 42 3.95 -5.51 -3.41
C PRO A 42 4.84 -4.53 -4.17
N LEU A 43 5.93 -4.10 -3.56
CA LEU A 43 6.98 -3.37 -4.26
C LEU A 43 7.48 -4.19 -5.46
N ALA A 44 7.68 -3.55 -6.61
CA ALA A 44 8.07 -4.26 -7.82
C ALA A 44 9.48 -4.86 -7.66
N PRO A 45 9.74 -6.04 -8.26
CA PRO A 45 11.04 -6.69 -8.16
C PRO A 45 12.19 -5.80 -8.65
N GLY A 46 13.27 -5.72 -7.87
CA GLY A 46 14.45 -4.92 -8.20
C GLY A 46 14.34 -3.43 -7.85
N VAL A 47 13.19 -2.96 -7.38
CA VAL A 47 13.05 -1.60 -6.86
C VAL A 47 13.68 -1.54 -5.46
N SER A 48 14.75 -0.77 -5.33
CA SER A 48 15.41 -0.50 -4.04
C SER A 48 15.14 0.90 -3.50
N ARG A 49 14.57 1.79 -4.31
CA ARG A 49 14.17 3.17 -3.97
C ARG A 49 12.83 3.50 -4.61
N PHE A 50 11.92 4.16 -3.89
CA PHE A 50 10.54 4.35 -4.31
C PHE A 50 9.88 5.59 -3.69
N THR A 51 8.80 6.08 -4.30
CA THR A 51 8.09 7.33 -3.94
C THR A 51 6.55 7.23 -4.02
N ASP A 52 5.99 6.04 -4.20
CA ASP A 52 4.59 5.80 -4.60
C ASP A 52 4.28 6.09 -6.09
N ALA A 53 5.30 6.10 -6.95
CA ALA A 53 5.10 6.39 -8.36
C ALA A 53 4.53 5.19 -9.13
N ALA A 54 3.88 5.46 -10.26
CA ALA A 54 3.46 4.43 -11.20
C ALA A 54 4.72 3.70 -11.74
N GLY A 55 4.86 2.42 -11.38
CA GLY A 55 6.02 1.58 -11.72
C GLY A 55 6.83 1.10 -10.52
N ASP A 56 6.71 1.76 -9.35
CA ASP A 56 7.35 1.30 -8.11
C ASP A 56 6.68 0.03 -7.57
N TRP A 57 5.41 -0.16 -7.90
CA TRP A 57 4.56 -1.24 -7.40
C TRP A 57 4.23 -2.25 -8.48
N ALA A 58 4.17 -3.52 -8.08
CA ALA A 58 3.59 -4.56 -8.90
C ALA A 58 2.06 -4.44 -8.94
N ARG A 59 1.42 -5.40 -9.61
CA ARG A 59 -0.04 -5.43 -9.74
C ARG A 59 -0.73 -5.43 -8.37
N GLU A 60 -1.73 -4.57 -8.23
CA GLU A 60 -2.59 -4.49 -7.06
C GLU A 60 -3.49 -5.72 -6.92
N LEU A 61 -3.71 -6.11 -5.68
CA LEU A 61 -4.57 -7.20 -5.26
C LEU A 61 -5.70 -6.64 -4.41
N GLU A 62 -6.93 -6.92 -4.82
CA GLU A 62 -8.11 -6.58 -4.06
C GLU A 62 -8.37 -7.66 -3.00
N LEU A 63 -8.43 -7.26 -1.74
CA LEU A 63 -8.67 -8.14 -0.59
C LEU A 63 -9.82 -7.61 0.25
N GLU A 64 -10.85 -8.43 0.43
CA GLU A 64 -11.84 -8.22 1.48
C GLU A 64 -11.33 -8.87 2.76
N VAL A 65 -11.18 -8.06 3.81
CA VAL A 65 -10.62 -8.50 5.09
C VAL A 65 -11.56 -8.16 6.22
N THR A 66 -11.46 -8.94 7.31
CA THR A 66 -12.18 -8.73 8.55
C THR A 66 -11.26 -8.28 9.67
N SER A 67 -11.84 -7.76 10.75
CA SER A 67 -11.06 -7.39 11.95
C SER A 67 -10.24 -8.54 12.54
N ARG A 68 -10.62 -9.79 12.23
CA ARG A 68 -10.00 -11.00 12.76
C ARG A 68 -8.82 -11.50 11.93
N ASP A 69 -8.83 -11.25 10.62
CA ASP A 69 -7.85 -11.85 9.70
C ASP A 69 -6.90 -10.83 9.05
N TYR A 70 -7.22 -9.53 9.03
CA TYR A 70 -6.44 -8.54 8.28
C TYR A 70 -4.97 -8.54 8.68
N ALA A 71 -4.66 -8.60 9.98
CA ALA A 71 -3.31 -8.59 10.49
C ALA A 71 -2.51 -9.84 10.06
N ALA A 72 -3.15 -11.01 10.04
CA ALA A 72 -2.51 -12.25 9.60
C ALA A 72 -2.33 -12.27 8.07
N LEU A 73 -3.31 -11.76 7.32
CA LEU A 73 -3.25 -11.69 5.86
C LEU A 73 -2.17 -10.71 5.37
N LEU A 74 -1.98 -9.60 6.08
CA LEU A 74 -1.03 -8.53 5.78
C LEU A 74 0.30 -8.69 6.52
N GLU A 75 0.46 -9.77 7.30
CA GLU A 75 1.64 -10.06 8.13
C GLU A 75 2.06 -8.90 9.05
N LEU A 76 1.08 -8.25 9.66
CA LEU A 76 1.29 -7.15 10.59
C LEU A 76 1.68 -7.69 11.96
N GLY A 77 2.90 -7.36 12.40
CA GLY A 77 3.31 -7.57 13.78
C GLY A 77 2.61 -6.60 14.74
N PRO A 78 2.84 -6.74 16.05
CA PRO A 78 2.19 -5.91 17.07
C PRO A 78 2.46 -4.41 16.90
N GLU A 79 3.65 -4.03 16.41
CA GLU A 79 4.00 -2.63 16.18
C GLU A 79 3.32 -2.08 14.92
N GLU A 80 3.26 -2.85 13.84
CA GLU A 80 2.56 -2.43 12.62
C GLU A 80 1.05 -2.30 12.84
N GLN A 81 0.44 -3.17 13.66
CA GLN A 81 -0.98 -3.08 14.01
C GLN A 81 -1.35 -1.82 14.80
N ARG A 82 -0.39 -1.17 15.47
CA ARG A 82 -0.63 0.14 16.10
C ARG A 82 -0.75 1.27 15.09
N VAL A 83 -0.06 1.14 13.95
CA VAL A 83 -0.09 2.13 12.86
C VAL A 83 -1.26 1.85 11.91
N VAL A 84 -1.45 0.59 11.55
CA VAL A 84 -2.53 0.11 10.67
C VAL A 84 -3.68 -0.41 11.55
N ALA A 85 -4.19 0.44 12.44
CA ALA A 85 -5.18 0.05 13.42
C ALA A 85 -6.56 -0.14 12.77
N TRP A 86 -7.21 -1.28 12.99
CA TRP A 86 -8.53 -1.60 12.41
C TRP A 86 -9.60 -0.48 12.52
N PRO A 87 -9.79 0.18 13.68
CA PRO A 87 -10.78 1.24 13.82
C PRO A 87 -10.42 2.50 13.01
N GLU A 88 -9.15 2.66 12.62
CA GLU A 88 -8.61 3.82 11.89
C GLU A 88 -8.42 3.54 10.39
N LEU A 89 -8.85 2.38 9.91
CA LEU A 89 -8.93 2.09 8.48
C LEU A 89 -10.09 2.88 7.88
N ILE A 90 -9.74 4.05 7.33
CA ILE A 90 -10.61 5.01 6.66
C ILE A 90 -10.24 5.01 5.18
N GLU A 91 -11.26 5.05 4.32
CA GLU A 91 -11.11 5.18 2.87
C GLU A 91 -10.11 6.27 2.48
N GLY A 92 -9.25 5.95 1.50
CA GLY A 92 -8.19 6.81 1.00
C GLY A 92 -6.91 6.82 1.84
N HIS A 93 -6.87 6.18 3.01
CA HIS A 93 -5.61 5.99 3.74
C HIS A 93 -4.68 5.06 2.96
N VAL A 94 -3.40 5.42 2.93
CA VAL A 94 -2.34 4.62 2.28
C VAL A 94 -1.26 4.34 3.30
N TYR A 95 -0.81 3.09 3.38
CA TYR A 95 0.24 2.64 4.27
C TYR A 95 1.34 1.93 3.52
N PHE A 96 2.58 2.13 3.94
CA PHE A 96 3.70 1.26 3.60
C PHE A 96 4.02 0.37 4.80
N VAL A 97 4.20 -0.92 4.54
CA VAL A 97 4.52 -1.93 5.55
C VAL A 97 5.65 -2.81 5.03
N GLY A 98 6.66 -3.03 5.85
CA GLY A 98 7.78 -3.91 5.52
C GLY A 98 9.13 -3.29 5.82
N ALA A 99 10.17 -3.79 5.18
CA ALA A 99 11.57 -3.47 5.40
C ALA A 99 12.00 -2.24 4.57
N PHE A 100 11.81 -1.04 5.14
CA PHE A 100 12.15 0.21 4.47
C PHE A 100 12.55 1.33 5.43
N ALA A 101 13.23 2.33 4.90
CA ALA A 101 13.56 3.56 5.60
C ALA A 101 13.26 4.79 4.72
N ALA A 102 12.95 5.90 5.40
CA ALA A 102 12.75 7.20 4.77
C ALA A 102 14.11 7.82 4.38
N GLU A 103 14.17 8.46 3.22
CA GLU A 103 15.29 9.31 2.83
C GLU A 103 15.06 10.73 3.36
N GLY A 104 15.91 11.17 4.30
CA GLY A 104 15.84 12.50 4.90
C GLY A 104 14.95 12.57 6.15
N ASP A 105 14.17 13.65 6.27
CA ASP A 105 13.26 13.86 7.40
C ASP A 105 12.07 12.89 7.29
N PHE A 106 11.80 12.16 8.37
CA PHE A 106 10.70 11.19 8.43
C PHE A 106 9.32 11.84 8.28
N LEU A 107 9.15 13.11 8.66
CA LEU A 107 7.88 13.84 8.52
C LEU A 107 7.69 14.42 7.11
N SER A 108 8.76 14.53 6.33
CA SER A 108 8.74 15.05 4.97
C SER A 108 9.84 14.39 4.13
N PRO A 109 9.74 13.07 3.87
CA PRO A 109 10.78 12.35 3.17
C PRO A 109 10.80 12.76 1.70
N SER A 110 11.99 12.75 1.11
CA SER A 110 12.15 12.90 -0.35
C SER A 110 11.84 11.61 -1.11
N GLY A 111 11.82 10.48 -0.40
CA GLY A 111 11.55 9.16 -0.92
C GLY A 111 11.85 8.09 0.13
N PHE A 112 11.86 6.84 -0.30
CA PHE A 112 12.11 5.69 0.55
C PHE A 112 13.10 4.74 -0.12
N HIS A 113 13.76 3.92 0.68
CA HIS A 113 14.57 2.82 0.19
C HIS A 113 14.31 1.55 0.99
N VAL A 114 14.57 0.41 0.36
CA VAL A 114 14.51 -0.90 1.02
C VAL A 114 15.67 -0.99 2.01
N ASP A 115 15.34 -1.36 3.24
CA ASP A 115 16.28 -1.55 4.34
C ASP A 115 15.84 -2.79 5.13
N GLU A 116 16.54 -3.91 4.93
CA GLU A 116 16.21 -5.24 5.46
C GLU A 116 16.20 -5.29 6.99
N ASP A 117 16.93 -4.38 7.65
CA ASP A 117 17.03 -4.30 9.11
C ASP A 117 15.89 -3.45 9.73
N ALA A 118 15.06 -2.83 8.90
CA ALA A 118 14.17 -1.73 9.27
C ALA A 118 12.68 -2.03 9.03
N ARG A 119 12.18 -3.20 9.45
CA ARG A 119 10.75 -3.50 9.33
C ARG A 119 9.88 -2.50 10.12
N ARG A 120 8.94 -1.84 9.44
CA ARG A 120 8.04 -0.83 10.02
C ARG A 120 6.74 -0.70 9.24
N ALA A 121 5.80 0.03 9.82
CA ALA A 121 4.61 0.53 9.15
C ALA A 121 4.56 2.05 9.21
N MET A 122 4.09 2.70 8.15
CA MET A 122 3.91 4.14 8.08
C MET A 122 2.67 4.47 7.26
N ARG A 123 1.85 5.39 7.74
CA ARG A 123 0.79 6.03 6.93
C ARG A 123 1.44 7.09 6.04
N VAL A 124 1.15 7.11 4.74
CA VAL A 124 1.89 7.91 3.76
C VAL A 124 1.02 8.81 2.88
N ASP A 125 -0.31 8.68 2.91
CA ASP A 125 -1.25 9.50 2.09
C ASP A 125 -1.20 11.02 2.39
N HIS A 126 -0.64 11.41 3.52
CA HIS A 126 -0.46 12.81 3.89
C HIS A 126 0.89 13.39 3.44
N LEU A 127 1.82 12.56 2.96
CA LEU A 127 3.16 12.99 2.60
C LEU A 127 3.18 13.66 1.21
N PRO A 128 3.91 14.78 1.03
CA PRO A 128 3.97 15.47 -0.26
C PRO A 128 4.45 14.58 -1.41
N VAL A 129 5.43 13.71 -1.15
CA VAL A 129 6.01 12.78 -2.14
C VAL A 129 4.98 11.78 -2.69
N VAL A 130 3.97 11.43 -1.89
CA VAL A 130 2.88 10.51 -2.27
C VAL A 130 1.70 11.25 -2.89
N ARG A 131 1.41 12.48 -2.44
CA ARG A 131 0.29 13.31 -2.95
C ARG A 131 0.54 13.92 -4.33
N ALA A 132 1.81 14.11 -4.70
CA ALA A 132 2.23 14.80 -5.91
C ALA A 132 1.53 14.36 -7.22
N PRO A 133 1.10 13.10 -7.44
CA PRO A 133 0.46 12.72 -8.70
C PRO A 133 -0.97 13.27 -8.86
N ALA A 134 -1.76 13.35 -7.79
CA ALA A 134 -3.19 13.70 -7.90
C ALA A 134 -3.41 15.20 -8.19
N GLU A 135 -2.65 16.07 -7.51
CA GLU A 135 -2.70 17.52 -7.77
C GLU A 135 -2.14 17.86 -9.15
N GLN A 136 -1.08 17.16 -9.61
CA GLN A 136 -0.53 17.38 -10.96
C GLN A 136 -1.50 16.93 -12.07
N VAL A 137 -2.25 15.85 -11.87
CA VAL A 137 -3.30 15.41 -12.81
C VAL A 137 -4.46 16.41 -12.83
N TYR A 138 -4.92 16.88 -11.67
CA TYR A 138 -5.98 17.89 -11.59
C TYR A 138 -5.54 19.24 -12.20
N GLU A 139 -4.33 19.71 -11.91
CA GLU A 139 -3.76 20.92 -12.53
C GLU A 139 -3.57 20.76 -14.04
N ALA A 140 -3.11 19.61 -14.51
CA ALA A 140 -2.97 19.33 -15.93
C ALA A 140 -4.33 19.33 -16.64
N LEU A 141 -5.37 18.76 -16.02
CA LEU A 141 -6.74 18.79 -16.54
C LEU A 141 -7.33 20.20 -16.54
N LEU A 142 -7.06 21.01 -15.51
CA LEU A 142 -7.48 22.42 -15.47
C LEU A 142 -6.77 23.27 -16.53
N ARG A 143 -5.48 23.06 -16.77
CA ARG A 143 -4.74 23.77 -17.84
C ARG A 143 -5.26 23.39 -19.23
N GLN A 144 -5.59 22.12 -19.47
CA GLN A 144 -6.18 21.67 -20.74
C GLN A 144 -7.63 22.13 -20.93
N GLY A 145 -8.39 22.32 -19.85
CA GLY A 145 -9.75 22.87 -19.90
C GLY A 145 -9.83 24.38 -20.11
N GLY A 146 -8.80 25.13 -19.70
CA GLY A 146 -8.73 26.59 -19.82
C GLY A 146 -8.37 27.12 -21.22
N GLU A 147 -7.79 26.29 -22.09
CA GLU A 147 -7.41 26.68 -23.47
C GLU A 147 -8.56 26.56 -24.49
N ARG A 148 -9.79 26.25 -24.05
CA ARG A 148 -10.99 26.15 -24.89
C ARG A 148 -12.06 27.20 -24.61
N SER A 149 -11.75 28.27 -23.87
CA SER A 149 -12.65 29.42 -23.67
C SER A 149 -12.17 30.65 -24.42
#